data_AF-A0A5C8ABG4-F1
#
_entry.id   AF-A0A5C8ABG4-F1
#
_cell.length_a   1.000
_cell.length_b   1.000
_cell.length_c   1.000
_cell.angle_alpha   90.00
_cell.angle_beta   90.00
_cell.angle_gamma   90.00
#
_symmetry.space_group_name_H-M   'P 1'
#
loop_
_entity.id
_entity.type
_entity.pdbx_description
1 polymer ?
#
loop_
_entity_poly.entity_id
_entity_poly.type
_entity_poly.pdbx_seq_one_letter_code
_entity_poly.pdbx_strand_id
1 'polypeptide(L)'
;MPDNSFIEQYKEWYRDLIAQMKSQRIQKTGHLHDLKDIIVELSYLHNTLINISNDEKYKTLFTAATPFIDEFKEISNLKDKNAIEIVFHAMYMKLLLRLQKKEISAETEEAFDAMRILIAYLAKAYHDMKSGSMNFLNN
;
A
#
# COMPACT_ATOMS: atom_id res chain seq x y z
N MET A 1 -5.66 10.05 -25.84
CA MET A 1 -6.51 10.74 -24.84
C MET A 1 -7.45 9.69 -24.25
N PRO A 2 -7.86 9.79 -22.97
CA PRO A 2 -8.90 8.92 -22.45
C PRO A 2 -10.16 9.08 -23.33
N ASP A 3 -10.88 7.99 -23.55
CA ASP A 3 -12.09 7.99 -24.35
C ASP A 3 -13.16 8.87 -23.68
N ASN A 4 -13.67 9.86 -24.42
CA ASN A 4 -14.66 10.81 -23.91
C ASN A 4 -15.97 10.12 -23.48
N SER A 5 -16.21 8.87 -23.89
CA SER A 5 -17.35 8.07 -23.46
C SER A 5 -17.41 7.83 -21.94
N PHE A 6 -16.27 7.89 -21.24
CA PHE A 6 -16.19 7.65 -19.79
C PHE A 6 -16.33 8.90 -18.92
N ILE A 7 -16.46 10.10 -19.51
CA ILE A 7 -16.46 11.38 -18.77
C ILE A 7 -17.54 11.40 -17.68
N GLU A 8 -18.76 10.94 -17.98
CA GLU A 8 -19.85 10.96 -17.00
C GLU A 8 -19.60 9.99 -15.84
N GLN A 9 -19.03 8.81 -16.10
CA GLN A 9 -18.66 7.84 -15.07
C GLN A 9 -17.59 8.41 -14.14
N TYR A 10 -16.59 9.12 -14.68
CA TYR A 10 -15.59 9.80 -13.86
C TYR A 10 -16.21 10.90 -12.99
N LYS A 11 -17.10 11.71 -13.55
CA LYS A 11 -17.79 12.77 -12.79
C LYS A 11 -18.63 12.20 -11.65
N GLU A 12 -19.32 11.09 -11.88
CA GLU A 12 -20.10 10.39 -10.87
C GLU A 12 -19.19 9.87 -9.75
N TRP A 13 -18.11 9.17 -10.10
CA TRP A 13 -17.13 8.68 -9.14
C TRP A 13 -16.52 9.80 -8.28
N TYR A 14 -16.12 10.93 -8.88
CA TYR A 14 -15.62 12.09 -8.13
C TYR A 14 -16.69 12.71 -7.23
N ARG A 15 -17.95 12.76 -7.67
CA ARG A 15 -19.07 13.28 -6.87
C ARG A 15 -19.26 12.45 -5.60
N ASP A 16 -19.22 11.12 -5.73
CA ASP A 16 -19.37 10.21 -4.61
C ASP A 16 -18.19 10.31 -3.64
N LEU A 17 -16.96 10.36 -4.16
CA LEU A 17 -15.77 10.58 -3.34
C LEU A 17 -15.86 11.89 -2.54
N ILE A 18 -16.26 13.00 -3.19
CA ILE A 18 -16.45 14.29 -2.53
C ILE A 18 -17.53 14.21 -1.44
N ALA A 19 -18.63 13.50 -1.70
CA ALA A 19 -19.72 13.33 -0.73
C ALA A 19 -19.25 12.56 0.51
N GLN A 20 -18.49 11.48 0.32
CA GLN A 20 -17.90 10.70 1.40
C GLN A 20 -16.88 11.51 2.22
N MET A 21 -16.00 12.26 1.57
CA MET A 21 -15.04 13.12 2.27
C MET A 21 -15.74 14.22 3.09
N LYS A 22 -16.87 14.74 2.61
CA LYS A 22 -17.69 15.72 3.34
C LYS A 22 -18.38 15.09 4.55
N SER A 23 -18.99 13.91 4.39
CA SER A 23 -19.68 13.23 5.50
C SER A 23 -18.71 12.84 6.62
N GLN A 24 -17.49 12.43 6.25
CA GLN A 24 -16.42 12.08 7.18
C GLN A 24 -15.62 13.29 7.70
N ARG A 25 -15.92 14.52 7.24
CA ARG A 25 -15.24 15.77 7.64
C ARG A 25 -13.72 15.79 7.36
N ILE A 26 -13.28 15.16 6.28
CA ILE A 26 -11.87 15.06 5.86
C ILE A 26 -11.55 15.83 4.56
N GLN A 27 -12.30 16.90 4.28
CA GLN A 27 -12.18 17.66 3.02
C GLN A 27 -10.81 18.34 2.83
N LYS A 28 -10.00 18.45 3.89
CA LYS A 28 -8.69 19.12 3.86
C LYS A 28 -7.51 18.16 3.96
N THR A 29 -7.65 17.11 4.77
CA THR A 29 -6.57 16.15 5.04
C THR A 29 -7.15 14.82 5.49
N GLY A 30 -6.40 13.74 5.26
CA GLY A 30 -6.74 12.39 5.67
C GLY A 30 -7.28 11.50 4.54
N HIS A 31 -7.54 10.25 4.91
CA HIS A 31 -8.07 9.22 4.03
C HIS A 31 -9.47 8.82 4.49
N LEU A 32 -10.28 8.32 3.53
CA LEU A 32 -11.57 7.71 3.82
C LEU A 32 -11.42 6.61 4.87
N HIS A 33 -12.43 6.45 5.73
CA HIS A 33 -12.47 5.41 6.76
C HIS A 33 -12.24 4.02 6.17
N ASP A 34 -12.97 3.66 5.11
CA ASP A 34 -12.85 2.36 4.44
C ASP A 34 -11.42 2.07 3.96
N LEU A 35 -10.69 3.11 3.51
CA LEU A 35 -9.29 2.96 3.11
C LEU A 35 -8.38 2.72 4.33
N LYS A 36 -8.64 3.41 5.44
CA LYS A 36 -7.91 3.18 6.70
C LYS A 36 -8.14 1.76 7.20
N ASP A 37 -9.36 1.26 7.10
CA ASP A 37 -9.69 -0.09 7.54
C ASP A 37 -8.92 -1.14 6.74
N ILE A 38 -8.83 -0.98 5.42
CA ILE A 38 -8.01 -1.87 4.57
C ILE A 38 -6.54 -1.84 5.00
N ILE A 39 -5.98 -0.66 5.29
CA ILE A 39 -4.59 -0.53 5.77
C ILE A 39 -4.39 -1.24 7.11
N VAL A 40 -5.34 -1.07 8.04
CA VAL A 40 -5.33 -1.73 9.35
C VAL A 40 -5.37 -3.25 9.17
N GLU A 41 -6.24 -3.76 8.31
CA GLU A 41 -6.32 -5.19 8.04
C GLU A 41 -5.04 -5.75 7.39
N LEU A 42 -4.43 -5.02 6.45
CA LEU A 42 -3.15 -5.40 5.86
C LEU A 42 -2.02 -5.43 6.91
N SER A 43 -2.00 -4.47 7.83
CA SER A 43 -1.06 -4.45 8.96
C SER A 43 -1.29 -5.62 9.92
N TYR A 44 -2.54 -6.01 10.16
CA TYR A 44 -2.84 -7.23 10.92
C TYR A 44 -2.36 -8.48 10.18
N LEU A 45 -2.66 -8.61 8.89
CA LEU A 45 -2.22 -9.76 8.09
C LEU A 45 -0.69 -9.86 8.03
N HIS A 46 0.01 -8.73 7.88
CA HIS A 46 1.47 -8.69 7.98
C HIS A 46 1.95 -9.33 9.29
N ASN A 47 1.40 -8.91 10.43
CA ASN A 47 1.76 -9.47 11.73
C ASN A 47 1.40 -10.96 11.84
N THR A 48 0.27 -11.39 11.28
CA THR A 48 -0.13 -12.80 11.24
C THR A 48 0.86 -13.63 10.43
N LEU A 49 1.27 -13.18 9.24
CA LEU A 49 2.23 -13.90 8.39
C LEU A 49 3.59 -14.04 9.08
N ILE A 50 4.05 -13.01 9.79
CA ILE A 50 5.33 -13.03 10.51
C ILE A 50 5.26 -13.89 11.79
N ASN A 51 4.25 -13.68 12.63
CA ASN A 51 4.26 -14.16 14.01
C ASN A 51 3.39 -15.41 14.26
N ILE A 52 2.36 -15.63 13.44
CA ILE A 52 1.38 -16.71 13.65
C ILE A 52 1.58 -17.82 12.62
N SER A 53 1.47 -17.49 11.33
CA SER A 53 1.66 -18.46 10.25
C SER A 53 3.12 -18.87 10.10
N ASN A 54 4.05 -18.01 10.52
CA ASN A 54 5.49 -18.20 10.34
C ASN A 54 5.85 -18.41 8.85
N ASP A 55 5.30 -17.58 7.96
CA ASP A 55 5.51 -17.68 6.51
C ASP A 55 6.95 -17.27 6.16
N GLU A 56 7.82 -18.26 5.94
CA GLU A 56 9.24 -18.07 5.64
C GLU A 56 9.48 -17.28 4.34
N LYS A 57 8.60 -17.43 3.34
CA LYS A 57 8.71 -16.67 2.09
C LYS A 57 8.44 -15.20 2.36
N TYR A 58 7.35 -14.90 3.08
CA TYR A 58 7.02 -13.54 3.45
C TYR A 58 8.08 -12.90 4.34
N LYS A 59 8.61 -13.63 5.33
CA LYS A 59 9.70 -13.16 6.20
C LYS A 59 10.96 -12.79 5.41
N THR A 60 11.35 -13.61 4.45
CA THR A 60 12.49 -13.35 3.57
C THR A 60 12.29 -12.04 2.79
N LEU A 61 11.10 -11.86 2.19
CA LEU A 61 10.77 -10.64 1.46
C LEU A 61 10.76 -9.40 2.38
N PHE A 62 10.17 -9.53 3.57
CA PHE A 62 10.12 -8.44 4.53
C PHE A 62 11.53 -8.05 4.99
N THR A 63 12.37 -9.03 5.34
CA THR A 63 13.76 -8.80 5.77
C THR A 63 14.57 -8.09 4.69
N ALA A 64 14.41 -8.48 3.42
CA ALA A 64 15.07 -7.82 2.29
C ALA A 64 14.59 -6.37 2.08
N ALA A 65 13.32 -6.07 2.38
CA ALA A 65 12.74 -4.73 2.23
C ALA A 65 13.00 -3.82 3.44
N THR A 66 13.23 -4.37 4.64
CA THR A 66 13.36 -3.60 5.89
C THR A 66 14.36 -2.44 5.82
N PRO A 67 15.59 -2.62 5.30
CA PRO A 67 16.56 -1.51 5.23
C PRO A 67 16.02 -0.32 4.42
N PHE A 68 15.35 -0.60 3.30
CA PHE A 68 14.75 0.42 2.43
C PHE A 68 13.51 1.08 3.06
N ILE A 69 12.72 0.31 3.82
CA ILE A 69 11.57 0.83 4.57
C ILE A 69 12.06 1.81 5.65
N ASP A 70 13.09 1.43 6.40
CA ASP A 70 13.65 2.25 7.47
C ASP A 70 14.32 3.52 6.92
N GLU A 71 15.08 3.39 5.84
CA GLU A 71 15.67 4.55 5.15
C GLU A 71 14.58 5.50 4.65
N PHE A 72 13.57 4.99 3.93
CA PHE A 72 12.45 5.80 3.44
C PHE A 72 11.70 6.48 4.59
N LYS A 73 11.54 5.79 5.73
CA LYS A 73 10.92 6.34 6.94
C LYS A 73 11.69 7.52 7.50
N GLU A 74 13.03 7.44 7.54
CA GLU A 74 13.87 8.52 8.09
C GLU A 74 13.91 9.76 7.19
N ILE A 75 13.94 9.58 5.87
CA ILE A 75 13.93 10.70 4.92
C ILE A 75 12.55 11.30 4.69
N SER A 76 11.49 10.67 5.21
CA SER A 76 10.10 11.12 5.11
C SER A 76 9.54 11.56 6.47
N ASN A 77 8.48 12.36 6.47
CA ASN A 77 7.82 12.77 7.71
C ASN A 77 6.79 11.71 8.18
N LEU A 78 7.19 10.43 8.23
CA LEU A 78 6.32 9.28 8.47
C LEU A 78 6.72 8.47 9.71
N LYS A 79 7.33 9.13 10.70
CA LYS A 79 7.91 8.46 11.89
C LYS A 79 6.89 7.67 12.71
N ASP A 80 5.63 8.10 12.70
CA ASP A 80 4.50 7.47 13.39
C ASP A 80 3.85 6.31 12.61
N LYS A 81 4.29 6.03 11.38
CA LYS A 81 3.68 5.03 10.49
C LYS A 81 4.30 3.65 10.68
N ASN A 82 3.47 2.61 10.50
CA ASN A 82 3.92 1.22 10.45
C ASN A 82 4.55 0.91 9.07
N ALA A 83 5.25 -0.23 8.98
CA ALA A 83 5.96 -0.63 7.76
C ALA A 83 5.05 -0.72 6.53
N ILE A 84 3.82 -1.20 6.66
CA ILE A 84 2.89 -1.34 5.54
C ILE A 84 2.47 0.03 5.00
N GLU A 85 2.11 0.96 5.89
CA GLU A 85 1.81 2.35 5.53
C GLU A 85 3.00 3.01 4.84
N ILE A 86 4.22 2.80 5.35
CA ILE A 86 5.45 3.35 4.75
C ILE A 86 5.63 2.84 3.31
N VAL A 87 5.44 1.54 3.08
CA VAL A 87 5.54 0.96 1.74
C VAL A 87 4.51 1.55 0.78
N PHE A 88 3.26 1.77 1.21
CA PHE A 88 2.26 2.45 0.39
C PHE A 88 2.65 3.89 0.06
N HIS A 89 3.22 4.64 1.02
CA HIS A 89 3.75 5.98 0.78
C HIS A 89 4.92 5.94 -0.23
N ALA A 90 5.80 4.95 -0.16
CA ALA A 90 6.89 4.77 -1.13
C ALA A 90 6.36 4.47 -2.54
N MET A 91 5.37 3.59 -2.68
CA MET A 91 4.75 3.30 -3.98
C MET A 91 4.04 4.52 -4.56
N TYR A 92 3.37 5.31 -3.72
CA TYR A 92 2.79 6.58 -4.14
C TYR A 92 3.87 7.58 -4.59
N MET A 93 4.99 7.68 -3.87
CA MET A 93 6.12 8.51 -4.28
C MET A 93 6.68 8.09 -5.64
N LYS A 94 6.89 6.79 -5.88
CA LYS A 94 7.32 6.26 -7.18
C LYS A 94 6.37 6.69 -8.29
N LEU A 95 5.05 6.57 -8.06
CA LEU A 95 4.03 7.01 -9.02
C LEU A 95 4.15 8.52 -9.33
N LEU A 96 4.28 9.36 -8.30
CA LEU A 96 4.43 10.80 -8.48
C LEU A 96 5.68 11.17 -9.28
N LEU A 97 6.83 10.55 -8.98
CA LEU A 97 8.07 10.78 -9.73
C LEU A 97 7.91 10.43 -11.21
N ARG A 98 7.25 9.31 -11.52
CA ARG A 98 6.97 8.90 -12.91
C ARG A 98 6.03 9.86 -13.62
N LEU A 99 4.96 10.31 -12.96
CA LEU A 99 4.04 11.31 -13.53
C LEU A 99 4.73 12.64 -13.80
N GLN A 100 5.68 13.03 -12.94
CA GLN A 100 6.52 14.21 -13.11
C GLN A 100 7.66 14.01 -14.12
N LYS A 101 7.81 12.81 -14.70
CA LYS A 101 8.93 12.44 -15.58
C LYS A 101 10.30 12.69 -14.95
N LYS A 102 10.41 12.57 -13.63
CA LYS A 102 11.69 12.65 -12.92
C LYS A 102 12.43 11.32 -13.09
N GLU A 103 13.73 11.41 -13.35
CA GLU A 103 14.59 10.24 -13.32
C GLU A 103 14.66 9.67 -11.91
N ILE A 104 14.66 8.35 -11.83
CA ILE A 104 14.81 7.58 -10.59
C ILE A 104 16.15 6.86 -10.74
N SER A 105 17.04 7.02 -9.76
CA SER A 105 18.33 6.33 -9.78
C SER A 105 18.13 4.82 -9.67
N ALA A 106 19.13 4.04 -10.10
CA ALA A 106 19.09 2.58 -9.99
C ALA A 106 18.92 2.11 -8.53
N GLU A 107 19.57 2.79 -7.59
CA GLU A 107 19.52 2.49 -6.15
C GLU A 107 18.12 2.76 -5.56
N THR A 108 17.49 3.88 -5.93
CA THR A 108 16.10 4.16 -5.53
C THR A 108 15.11 3.21 -6.20
N GLU A 109 15.37 2.78 -7.43
CA GLU A 109 14.52 1.81 -8.13
C GLU A 109 14.60 0.42 -7.47
N GLU A 110 15.79 0.00 -7.02
CA GLU A 110 15.99 -1.22 -6.22
C GLU A 110 15.18 -1.17 -4.91
N ALA A 111 15.27 -0.07 -4.16
CA ALA A 111 14.49 0.15 -2.95
C ALA A 111 12.99 0.02 -3.22
N PHE A 112 12.51 0.65 -4.29
CA PHE A 112 11.11 0.53 -4.70
C PHE A 112 10.72 -0.90 -5.11
N ASP A 113 11.59 -1.63 -5.78
CA ASP A 113 11.28 -2.98 -6.22
C ASP A 113 11.22 -3.99 -5.07
N ALA A 114 12.10 -3.88 -4.07
CA ALA A 114 12.02 -4.68 -2.85
C ALA A 114 10.67 -4.46 -2.14
N MET A 115 10.28 -3.20 -1.95
CA MET A 115 8.99 -2.82 -1.36
C MET A 115 7.78 -3.26 -2.21
N ARG A 116 7.89 -3.17 -3.55
CA ARG A 116 6.86 -3.64 -4.49
C ARG A 116 6.64 -5.15 -4.39
N ILE A 117 7.71 -5.94 -4.30
CA ILE A 117 7.60 -7.40 -4.20
C ILE A 117 6.95 -7.80 -2.87
N LEU A 118 7.36 -7.16 -1.76
CA LEU A 118 6.76 -7.37 -0.44
C LEU A 118 5.25 -7.13 -0.46
N ILE A 119 4.82 -5.97 -0.97
CA ILE A 119 3.39 -5.62 -0.96
C ILE A 119 2.57 -6.41 -1.97
N ALA A 120 3.17 -6.86 -3.08
CA ALA A 120 2.52 -7.76 -4.03
C ALA A 120 2.20 -9.13 -3.38
N TYR A 121 3.13 -9.67 -2.59
CA TYR A 121 2.87 -10.89 -1.82
C TYR A 121 1.76 -10.65 -0.79
N LEU A 122 1.83 -9.56 -0.02
CA LEU A 122 0.82 -9.23 0.98
C LEU A 122 -0.57 -9.04 0.36
N ALA A 123 -0.65 -8.38 -0.80
CA ALA A 123 -1.91 -8.17 -1.52
C ALA A 123 -2.53 -9.48 -2.00
N LYS A 124 -1.71 -10.41 -2.50
CA LYS A 124 -2.18 -11.77 -2.85
C LYS A 124 -2.71 -12.49 -1.61
N ALA A 125 -1.93 -12.51 -0.53
CA ALA A 125 -2.33 -13.12 0.73
C ALA A 125 -3.64 -12.51 1.25
N TYR A 126 -3.80 -11.20 1.16
CA TYR A 126 -5.02 -10.51 1.57
C TYR A 126 -6.24 -10.91 0.73
N HIS A 127 -6.06 -11.09 -0.57
CA HIS A 127 -7.12 -11.62 -1.44
C HIS A 127 -7.49 -13.07 -1.09
N ASP A 128 -6.50 -13.92 -0.81
CA ASP A 128 -6.72 -15.30 -0.39
C ASP A 128 -7.46 -15.35 0.96
N MET A 129 -7.13 -14.46 1.89
CA MET A 129 -7.83 -14.30 3.17
C MET A 129 -9.29 -13.87 2.97
N LYS A 130 -9.54 -12.84 2.16
CA LYS A 130 -10.90 -12.33 1.92
C LYS A 130 -11.79 -13.30 1.14
N SER A 131 -11.21 -14.18 0.33
CA SER A 131 -11.94 -15.22 -0.40
C SER A 131 -12.16 -16.51 0.40
N GLY A 132 -11.54 -16.64 1.58
CA GLY A 132 -11.57 -17.88 2.37
C GLY A 132 -10.67 -19.00 1.83
N SER A 133 -9.80 -18.69 0.86
CA SER A 133 -8.87 -19.65 0.25
C SER A 133 -7.57 -19.82 1.07
N MET A 134 -7.39 -19.02 2.12
CA MET A 134 -6.19 -19.04 2.96
C MET A 134 -6.22 -20.20 3.96
N ASN A 135 -5.32 -21.17 3.75
CA ASN A 135 -5.08 -22.27 4.68
C ASN A 135 -3.94 -21.92 5.65
N PHE A 136 -4.28 -21.52 6.87
CA PHE A 136 -3.30 -21.20 7.93
C PHE A 136 -2.63 -22.42 8.58
N LEU A 137 -3.04 -23.64 8.22
CA LEU A 137 -2.75 -24.86 8.99
C LEU A 137 -1.78 -25.84 8.33
N ASN A 138 -1.21 -25.52 7.19
CA ASN A 138 -0.26 -26.40 6.50
C ASN A 138 1.16 -25.86 6.64
N ASN A 139 1.72 -26.00 7.85
CA ASN A 139 3.16 -25.96 8.10
C ASN A 139 3.68 -27.40 8.20
#